data_AF-A0A1I1FYM2-F1
#
_entry.id   AF-A0A1I1FYM2-F1
#
_cell.length_a   1.000
_cell.length_b   1.000
_cell.length_c   1.000
_cell.angle_alpha   90.00
_cell.angle_beta   90.00
_cell.angle_gamma   90.00
#
_symmetry.space_group_name_H-M   'P 1'
#
loop_
_entity.id
_entity.type
_entity.pdbx_description
1 polymer ?
#
loop_
_entity_poly.entity_id
_entity_poly.type
_entity_poly.pdbx_seq_one_letter_code
_entity_poly.pdbx_strand_id
1 'polypeptide(L)'
;MTYEEGVRYMIQLCTERRGRGPCSFWVGKLLIEYPGYKAVGDYRLSIDGKAYTHEEMVWRLYHKTTGANAPSAMAALEDLFLRGLTSRYSFFGQDEKELIYWITLQEDINYPPDRGYQGRKLAYQRFYEAMLAKLGHIDIREVVRRTNNHFGPRPPLLRIEGVNHPIFYR
;
A
#
# COMPACT_ATOMS: atom_id res chain seq x y z
N MET A 1 9.13 -11.95 -2.06
CA MET A 1 9.70 -10.72 -1.46
C MET A 1 8.78 -10.24 -0.34
N THR A 2 9.21 -10.34 0.92
CA THR A 2 8.55 -9.71 2.07
C THR A 2 8.81 -8.20 2.08
N TYR A 3 8.17 -7.43 2.96
CA TYR A 3 8.46 -5.99 3.08
C TYR A 3 9.90 -5.73 3.54
N GLU A 4 10.40 -6.53 4.49
CA GLU A 4 11.77 -6.43 4.99
C GLU A 4 12.80 -6.68 3.88
N GLU A 5 12.54 -7.67 3.01
CA GLU A 5 13.36 -7.95 1.83
C GLU A 5 13.32 -6.78 0.83
N GLY A 6 12.15 -6.18 0.60
CA GLY A 6 12.00 -5.02 -0.29
C GLY A 6 12.70 -3.76 0.21
N VAL A 7 12.60 -3.46 1.51
CA VAL A 7 13.31 -2.34 2.13
C VAL A 7 14.82 -2.53 1.97
N ARG A 8 15.34 -3.73 2.27
CA ARG A 8 16.76 -4.05 2.09
C ARG A 8 17.20 -3.91 0.63
N TYR A 9 16.38 -4.40 -0.30
CA TYR A 9 16.65 -4.30 -1.74
C TYR A 9 16.80 -2.84 -2.18
N MET A 10 15.86 -1.96 -1.79
CA MET A 10 15.91 -0.54 -2.16
C MET A 10 17.08 0.21 -1.50
N ILE A 11 17.42 -0.11 -0.24
CA ILE A 11 18.58 0.48 0.44
C ILE A 11 19.89 0.02 -0.21
N GLN A 12 20.00 -1.26 -0.58
CA GLN A 12 21.17 -1.79 -1.28
C GLN A 12 21.32 -1.11 -2.64
N LEU A 13 20.23 -0.99 -3.40
CA LEU A 13 20.22 -0.28 -4.69
C LEU A 13 20.71 1.16 -4.53
N CYS A 14 20.24 1.88 -3.50
CA CYS A 14 20.71 3.23 -3.17
C CYS A 14 22.21 3.27 -2.87
N THR A 15 22.72 2.28 -2.12
CA THR A 15 24.13 2.23 -1.70
C THR A 15 25.05 1.95 -2.88
N GLU A 16 24.71 0.97 -3.71
CA GLU A 16 25.47 0.59 -4.90
C GLU A 16 25.45 1.67 -5.99
N ARG A 17 24.36 2.44 -6.07
CA ARG A 17 24.18 3.52 -7.05
C ARG A 17 24.61 4.90 -6.54
N ARG A 18 25.13 5.01 -5.31
CA ARG A 18 25.57 6.30 -4.76
C ARG A 18 26.60 6.96 -5.68
N GLY A 19 26.25 8.11 -6.25
CA GLY A 19 27.09 8.85 -7.21
C GLY A 19 27.00 8.38 -8.68
N ARG A 20 26.13 7.40 -9.01
CA ARG A 20 25.97 6.84 -10.37
C ARG A 20 24.71 7.30 -11.11
N GLY A 21 23.98 8.28 -10.57
CA GLY A 21 22.77 8.84 -11.17
C GLY A 21 21.50 7.98 -10.95
N PRO A 22 20.36 8.41 -11.52
CA PRO A 22 19.08 7.70 -11.39
C PRO A 22 19.10 6.33 -12.08
N CYS A 23 18.27 5.41 -11.60
CA CYS A 23 18.04 4.11 -12.22
C CYS A 23 16.54 3.76 -12.21
N SER A 24 16.17 2.81 -13.06
CA SER A 24 14.82 2.28 -13.10
C SER A 24 14.82 0.78 -13.38
N PHE A 25 13.78 0.11 -12.93
CA PHE A 25 13.54 -1.31 -13.20
C PHE A 25 12.05 -1.59 -13.28
N TRP A 26 11.71 -2.69 -13.96
CA TRP A 26 10.34 -3.13 -14.15
C TRP A 26 9.97 -4.23 -13.17
N VAL A 27 8.77 -4.15 -12.62
CA VAL A 27 8.11 -5.26 -11.91
C VAL A 27 6.74 -5.45 -12.54
N GLY A 28 6.60 -6.49 -13.36
CA GLY A 28 5.42 -6.65 -14.21
C GLY A 28 5.22 -5.42 -15.10
N LYS A 29 4.10 -4.72 -14.91
CA LYS A 29 3.74 -3.47 -15.62
C LYS A 29 4.16 -2.19 -14.88
N LEU A 30 4.79 -2.34 -13.72
CA LEU A 30 5.19 -1.22 -12.87
C LEU A 30 6.59 -0.79 -13.24
N LEU A 31 6.77 0.49 -13.55
CA LEU A 31 8.07 1.11 -13.64
C LEU A 31 8.43 1.71 -12.29
N ILE A 32 9.51 1.22 -11.68
CA ILE A 32 10.07 1.72 -10.43
C ILE A 32 11.28 2.58 -10.76
N GLU A 33 11.26 3.84 -10.34
CA GLU A 33 12.29 4.83 -10.64
C GLU A 33 12.91 5.37 -9.35
N TYR A 34 14.23 5.27 -9.27
CA TYR A 34 15.02 5.68 -8.12
C TYR A 34 16.07 6.74 -8.53
N PRO A 35 16.37 7.75 -7.69
CA PRO A 35 15.66 8.08 -6.46
C PRO A 35 14.28 8.70 -6.73
N GLY A 36 13.39 8.55 -5.76
CA GLY A 36 12.14 9.29 -5.65
C GLY A 36 12.36 10.73 -5.18
N TYR A 37 11.29 11.35 -4.69
CA TYR A 37 11.33 12.73 -4.22
C TYR A 37 12.04 12.88 -2.86
N LYS A 38 11.94 11.86 -2.00
CA LYS A 38 12.52 11.85 -0.65
C LYS A 38 13.92 11.23 -0.63
N ALA A 39 14.40 10.95 0.57
CA ALA A 39 15.75 10.52 0.88
C ALA A 39 16.07 9.07 0.41
N VAL A 40 17.14 8.51 0.99
CA VAL A 40 17.67 7.16 0.75
C VAL A 40 16.56 6.11 0.68
N GLY A 41 16.49 5.42 -0.46
CA GLY A 41 15.57 4.31 -0.72
C GLY A 41 14.21 4.70 -1.29
N ASP A 42 13.80 5.97 -1.27
CA ASP A 42 12.53 6.40 -1.88
C ASP A 42 12.56 6.22 -3.40
N TYR A 43 11.39 5.97 -4.00
CA TYR A 43 11.24 5.74 -5.43
C TYR A 43 9.89 6.26 -5.94
N ARG A 44 9.80 6.56 -7.23
CA ARG A 44 8.53 6.78 -7.92
C ARG A 44 8.05 5.47 -8.52
N LEU A 45 6.78 5.16 -8.34
CA LEU A 45 6.10 4.07 -9.04
C LEU A 45 5.18 4.65 -10.11
N SER A 46 5.29 4.14 -11.34
CA SER A 46 4.40 4.52 -12.45
C SER A 46 3.85 3.31 -13.21
N ILE A 47 2.66 3.50 -13.79
CA ILE A 47 2.01 2.60 -14.75
C ILE A 47 1.78 3.41 -16.02
N ASP A 48 2.25 2.92 -17.16
CA ASP A 48 2.12 3.61 -18.46
C ASP A 48 2.59 5.07 -18.43
N GLY A 49 3.67 5.34 -17.70
CA GLY A 49 4.26 6.68 -17.56
C GLY A 49 3.55 7.63 -16.59
N LYS A 50 2.44 7.19 -15.96
CA LYS A 50 1.71 7.96 -14.94
C LYS A 50 2.04 7.47 -13.53
N ALA A 51 2.39 8.37 -12.63
CA ALA A 51 2.58 8.05 -11.22
C ALA A 51 1.27 7.51 -10.61
N TYR A 52 1.35 6.36 -9.94
CA TYR A 52 0.17 5.73 -9.33
C TYR A 52 0.04 6.16 -7.86
N THR A 53 -1.17 6.48 -7.43
CA THR A 53 -1.46 7.07 -6.12
C THR A 53 -2.21 6.13 -5.17
N HIS A 54 -2.12 6.41 -3.87
CA HIS A 54 -2.91 5.69 -2.86
C HIS A 54 -4.42 5.87 -3.08
N GLU A 55 -4.86 7.04 -3.55
CA GLU A 55 -6.25 7.29 -3.92
C GLU A 55 -6.71 6.38 -5.08
N GLU A 56 -5.89 6.22 -6.11
CA GLU A 56 -6.20 5.29 -7.22
C GLU A 56 -6.30 3.85 -6.74
N MET A 57 -5.48 3.44 -5.76
CA MET A 57 -5.62 2.14 -5.12
C MET A 57 -6.92 2.01 -4.31
N VAL A 58 -7.29 3.04 -3.55
CA VAL A 58 -8.55 3.10 -2.79
C VAL A 58 -9.76 2.90 -3.73
N TRP A 59 -9.83 3.64 -4.84
CA TRP A 59 -10.91 3.46 -5.81
C TRP A 59 -10.91 2.08 -6.46
N ARG A 60 -9.73 1.57 -6.83
CA ARG A 60 -9.59 0.22 -7.40
C ARG A 60 -10.15 -0.85 -6.46
N LEU A 61 -9.81 -0.81 -5.18
CA LEU A 61 -10.29 -1.77 -4.19
C LEU A 61 -11.79 -1.60 -3.92
N TYR A 62 -12.28 -0.37 -3.81
CA TYR A 62 -13.72 -0.08 -3.68
C TYR A 62 -14.54 -0.71 -4.82
N HIS A 63 -14.10 -0.55 -6.08
CA HIS A 63 -14.81 -1.09 -7.24
C HIS A 63 -14.70 -2.61 -7.37
N LYS A 64 -13.57 -3.21 -6.95
CA LYS A 64 -13.37 -4.67 -6.98
C LYS A 64 -14.15 -5.41 -5.89
N THR A 65 -14.39 -4.77 -4.75
CA THR A 65 -15.13 -5.36 -3.64
C THR A 65 -16.63 -5.44 -3.94
N THR A 66 -17.27 -6.50 -3.46
CA THR A 66 -18.72 -6.71 -3.46
C THR A 66 -19.12 -7.34 -2.13
N GLY A 67 -20.40 -7.34 -1.79
CA GLY A 67 -20.87 -8.04 -0.58
C GLY A 67 -20.46 -9.52 -0.54
N ALA A 68 -20.51 -10.20 -1.69
CA ALA A 68 -20.17 -11.61 -1.80
C ALA A 68 -18.67 -11.91 -1.63
N ASN A 69 -17.80 -11.01 -2.11
CA ASN A 69 -16.35 -11.26 -2.11
C ASN A 69 -15.58 -10.55 -0.99
N ALA A 70 -16.23 -9.67 -0.22
CA ALA A 70 -15.57 -8.84 0.78
C ALA A 70 -14.76 -9.64 1.81
N PRO A 71 -15.25 -10.76 2.39
CA PRO A 71 -14.44 -11.56 3.31
C PRO A 71 -13.12 -12.05 2.69
N SER A 72 -13.17 -12.55 1.45
CA SER A 72 -11.98 -13.01 0.72
C SER A 72 -11.04 -11.85 0.35
N ALA A 73 -11.59 -10.70 -0.02
CA ALA A 73 -10.83 -9.50 -0.35
C ALA A 73 -10.06 -8.98 0.87
N MET A 74 -10.73 -8.89 2.02
CA MET A 74 -10.15 -8.41 3.28
C MET A 74 -9.10 -9.39 3.81
N ALA A 75 -9.35 -10.70 3.74
CA ALA A 75 -8.38 -11.72 4.13
C ALA A 75 -7.14 -11.71 3.22
N ALA A 76 -7.31 -11.53 1.91
CA ALA A 76 -6.19 -11.40 0.97
C ALA A 76 -5.37 -10.14 1.23
N LEU A 77 -6.01 -9.04 1.62
CA LEU A 77 -5.33 -7.80 1.98
C LEU A 77 -4.49 -7.98 3.26
N GLU A 78 -5.02 -8.68 4.27
CA GLU A 78 -4.27 -9.02 5.49
C GLU A 78 -3.10 -9.97 5.23
N ASP A 79 -3.29 -11.00 4.42
CA ASP A 79 -2.19 -11.91 4.06
C ASP A 79 -1.09 -11.16 3.29
N LEU A 80 -1.45 -10.24 2.39
CA LEU A 80 -0.48 -9.42 1.67
C LEU A 80 0.27 -8.46 2.61
N PHE A 81 -0.39 -7.86 3.60
CA PHE A 81 0.26 -7.04 4.63
C PHE A 81 1.32 -7.81 5.41
N LEU A 82 1.01 -9.07 5.76
CA LEU A 82 1.87 -9.93 6.57
C LEU A 82 3.02 -10.55 5.78
N ARG A 83 2.79 -10.90 4.51
CA ARG A 83 3.71 -11.75 3.73
C ARG A 83 4.35 -11.04 2.53
N GLY A 84 3.92 -9.82 2.20
CA GLY A 84 4.31 -9.15 0.96
C GLY A 84 4.03 -10.03 -0.26
N LEU A 85 4.90 -9.99 -1.27
CA LEU A 85 4.75 -10.78 -2.51
C LEU A 85 4.83 -12.31 -2.31
N THR A 86 5.05 -12.80 -1.08
CA THR A 86 4.93 -14.23 -0.76
C THR A 86 3.51 -14.65 -0.38
N SER A 87 2.55 -13.71 -0.41
CA SER A 87 1.12 -13.96 -0.18
C SER A 87 0.56 -15.04 -1.10
N ARG A 88 -0.16 -16.00 -0.51
CA ARG A 88 -0.71 -17.17 -1.23
C ARG A 88 -2.19 -17.01 -1.56
N TYR A 89 -2.85 -15.99 -1.04
CA TYR A 89 -4.25 -15.71 -1.37
C TYR A 89 -4.41 -15.37 -2.86
N SER A 90 -5.40 -15.98 -3.52
CA SER A 90 -5.62 -15.86 -4.97
C SER A 90 -6.58 -14.72 -5.36
N PHE A 91 -7.19 -14.04 -4.39
CA PHE A 91 -8.15 -12.96 -4.67
C PHE A 91 -7.53 -11.81 -5.49
N PHE A 92 -6.28 -11.46 -5.18
CA PHE A 92 -5.48 -10.53 -5.97
C PHE A 92 -4.62 -11.30 -6.96
N GLY A 93 -4.67 -10.90 -8.23
CA GLY A 93 -3.71 -11.37 -9.23
C GLY A 93 -2.30 -10.87 -8.91
N GLN A 94 -1.28 -11.44 -9.58
CA GLN A 94 0.12 -11.07 -9.34
C GLN A 94 0.37 -9.56 -9.57
N ASP A 95 -0.11 -9.01 -10.69
CA ASP A 95 -0.02 -7.57 -11.00
C ASP A 95 -0.62 -6.69 -9.88
N GLU A 96 -1.73 -7.12 -9.27
CA GLU A 96 -2.39 -6.38 -8.18
C GLU A 96 -1.61 -6.47 -6.88
N LYS A 97 -1.06 -7.65 -6.57
CA LYS A 97 -0.19 -7.85 -5.40
C LYS A 97 1.06 -6.99 -5.53
N GLU A 98 1.68 -6.97 -6.69
CA GLU A 98 2.84 -6.12 -6.99
C GLU A 98 2.51 -4.66 -6.81
N LEU A 99 1.38 -4.20 -7.35
CA LEU A 99 0.99 -2.80 -7.22
C LEU A 99 0.72 -2.40 -5.77
N ILE A 100 -0.04 -3.19 -5.02
CA ILE A 100 -0.31 -2.91 -3.59
C ILE A 100 0.99 -2.97 -2.78
N TYR A 101 1.86 -3.95 -3.06
CA TYR A 101 3.12 -4.11 -2.36
C TYR A 101 4.06 -2.93 -2.60
N TRP A 102 4.33 -2.57 -3.85
CA TRP A 102 5.27 -1.50 -4.15
C TRP A 102 4.70 -0.13 -3.76
N ILE A 103 3.41 0.14 -3.92
CA ILE A 103 2.90 1.45 -3.46
C ILE A 103 3.03 1.62 -1.93
N THR A 104 2.89 0.54 -1.16
CA THR A 104 2.93 0.63 0.31
C THR A 104 4.33 0.39 0.89
N LEU A 105 5.22 -0.29 0.18
CA LEU A 105 6.63 -0.41 0.55
C LEU A 105 7.31 0.97 0.58
N GLN A 106 6.89 1.87 -0.32
CA GLN A 106 7.34 3.26 -0.30
C GLN A 106 7.08 3.94 1.06
N GLU A 107 5.94 3.64 1.71
CA GLU A 107 5.59 4.19 3.02
C GLU A 107 6.49 3.65 4.14
N ASP A 108 6.87 2.38 4.12
CA ASP A 108 7.82 1.83 5.09
C ASP A 108 9.21 2.44 4.97
N ILE A 109 9.65 2.74 3.76
CA ILE A 109 10.96 3.38 3.56
C ILE A 109 10.93 4.83 4.06
N ASN A 110 9.86 5.55 3.73
CA ASN A 110 9.75 6.97 4.05
C ASN A 110 9.36 7.25 5.50
N TYR A 111 8.58 6.35 6.11
CA TYR A 111 8.00 6.49 7.43
C TYR A 111 8.10 5.16 8.20
N PRO A 112 9.32 4.70 8.52
CA PRO A 112 9.52 3.35 9.00
C PRO A 112 8.98 3.16 10.44
N PRO A 113 8.39 1.98 10.76
CA PRO A 113 7.81 1.72 12.07
C PRO A 113 8.80 1.80 13.23
N ASP A 114 10.09 1.51 13.01
CA ASP A 114 11.16 1.58 14.01
C ASP A 114 11.41 3.02 14.51
N ARG A 115 10.99 4.02 13.74
CA ARG A 115 11.01 5.46 14.12
C ARG A 115 9.67 5.93 14.71
N GLY A 116 8.77 5.02 15.05
CA GLY A 116 7.47 5.35 15.66
C GLY A 116 6.39 5.75 14.65
N TYR A 117 6.65 5.66 13.34
CA TYR A 117 5.64 5.88 12.31
C TYR A 117 4.77 4.63 12.09
N GLN A 118 3.76 4.74 11.20
CA GLN A 118 2.89 3.61 10.85
C GLN A 118 3.34 2.87 9.58
N GLY A 119 4.30 3.41 8.81
CA GLY A 119 4.72 2.86 7.53
C GLY A 119 3.53 2.45 6.66
N ARG A 120 3.62 1.24 6.07
CA ARG A 120 2.57 0.63 5.26
C ARG A 120 1.22 0.48 5.96
N LYS A 121 1.18 0.42 7.30
CA LYS A 121 -0.05 0.18 8.08
C LYS A 121 -1.12 1.22 7.76
N LEU A 122 -0.74 2.49 7.59
CA LEU A 122 -1.71 3.56 7.31
C LEU A 122 -2.36 3.39 5.93
N ALA A 123 -1.58 3.02 4.91
CA ALA A 123 -2.10 2.76 3.56
C ALA A 123 -3.07 1.57 3.57
N TYR A 124 -2.68 0.46 4.21
CA TYR A 124 -3.55 -0.71 4.36
C TYR A 124 -4.86 -0.40 5.11
N GLN A 125 -4.83 0.50 6.09
CA GLN A 125 -6.05 0.97 6.75
C GLN A 125 -6.99 1.68 5.78
N ARG A 126 -6.48 2.53 4.88
CA ARG A 126 -7.32 3.19 3.87
C ARG A 126 -7.87 2.22 2.83
N PHE A 127 -7.06 1.24 2.44
CA PHE A 127 -7.46 0.17 1.52
C PHE A 127 -8.59 -0.68 2.09
N TYR A 128 -8.50 -1.04 3.37
CA TYR A 128 -9.57 -1.74 4.08
C TYR A 128 -10.82 -0.87 4.25
N GLU A 129 -10.66 0.41 4.59
CA GLU A 129 -11.78 1.37 4.63
C GLU A 129 -12.49 1.50 3.28
N ALA A 130 -11.77 1.40 2.15
CA ALA A 130 -12.39 1.39 0.83
C ALA A 130 -13.31 0.17 0.64
N MET A 131 -12.90 -1.01 1.12
CA MET A 131 -13.73 -2.21 1.10
C MET A 131 -14.94 -2.07 2.03
N LEU A 132 -14.76 -1.45 3.20
CA LEU A 132 -15.87 -1.14 4.12
C LEU A 132 -16.84 -0.11 3.54
N ALA A 133 -16.34 0.89 2.80
CA ALA A 133 -17.16 1.85 2.10
C ALA A 133 -18.06 1.18 1.07
N LYS A 134 -17.53 0.15 0.38
CA LYS A 134 -18.30 -0.65 -0.56
C LYS A 134 -19.43 -1.44 0.09
N LEU A 135 -19.28 -1.80 1.36
CA LEU A 135 -20.30 -2.44 2.18
C LEU A 135 -21.27 -1.45 2.85
N GLY A 136 -21.08 -0.14 2.66
CA GLY A 136 -21.96 0.89 3.20
C GLY A 136 -21.62 1.35 4.62
N HIS A 137 -20.43 1.02 5.16
CA HIS A 137 -20.04 1.42 6.52
C HIS A 137 -19.44 2.84 6.61
N ILE A 138 -18.97 3.40 5.50
CA ILE A 138 -18.44 4.77 5.40
C ILE A 138 -18.63 5.27 3.96
N ASP A 139 -18.75 6.58 3.76
CA ASP A 139 -18.70 7.16 2.42
C ASP A 139 -17.30 7.00 1.80
N ILE A 140 -17.23 6.56 0.54
CA ILE A 140 -15.96 6.44 -0.20
C ILE A 140 -15.23 7.78 -0.33
N ARG A 141 -15.95 8.90 -0.45
CA ARG A 141 -15.37 10.25 -0.48
C ARG A 141 -14.67 10.59 0.83
N GLU A 142 -15.19 10.11 1.96
CA GLU A 142 -14.54 10.29 3.25
C GLU A 142 -13.26 9.44 3.33
N VAL A 143 -13.25 8.22 2.79
CA VAL A 143 -12.03 7.40 2.69
C VAL A 143 -10.96 8.09 1.83
N VAL A 144 -11.35 8.66 0.68
CA VAL A 144 -10.45 9.44 -0.19
C VAL A 144 -9.89 10.65 0.55
N ARG A 145 -10.75 11.43 1.22
CA ARG A 145 -10.32 12.58 2.04
C ARG A 145 -9.32 12.17 3.12
N ARG A 146 -9.57 11.06 3.81
CA ARG A 146 -8.68 10.48 4.84
C ARG A 146 -7.36 9.96 4.26
N THR A 147 -7.37 9.51 3.00
CA THR A 147 -6.17 9.03 2.27
C THR A 147 -5.26 10.19 1.90
N ASN A 148 -5.85 11.30 1.46
CA ASN A 148 -5.14 12.53 1.09
C ASN A 148 -4.93 13.49 2.27
N ASN A 149 -5.00 12.98 3.52
CA ASN A 149 -4.86 13.79 4.73
C ASN A 149 -3.39 14.16 4.99
N HIS A 150 -2.83 14.97 4.10
CA HIS A 150 -1.51 15.54 4.25
C HIS A 150 -1.54 16.58 5.38
N PHE A 151 -0.59 16.49 6.31
CA PHE A 151 -0.37 17.43 7.42
C PHE A 151 -1.47 17.50 8.50
N GLY A 152 -2.56 16.75 8.36
CA GLY A 152 -3.61 16.64 9.38
C GLY A 152 -3.31 15.57 10.45
N PRO A 153 -4.03 15.59 11.59
CA PRO A 153 -3.95 14.50 12.55
C PRO A 153 -4.40 13.18 11.90
N ARG A 154 -3.84 12.07 12.35
CA ARG A 154 -4.23 10.73 11.88
C ARG A 154 -5.73 10.53 12.12
N PRO A 155 -6.53 10.21 11.07
CA PRO A 155 -7.95 9.96 11.26
C PRO A 155 -8.18 8.73 12.15
N PRO A 156 -9.13 8.78 13.11
CA PRO A 156 -9.43 7.66 13.99
C PRO A 156 -10.00 6.50 13.19
N LEU A 157 -9.66 5.26 13.58
CA LEU A 157 -10.21 4.06 12.94
C LEU A 157 -11.74 4.00 13.10
N LEU A 158 -12.41 3.45 12.09
CA LEU A 158 -13.83 3.14 12.15
C LEU A 158 -14.07 2.06 13.20
N ARG A 159 -15.12 2.23 14.00
CA ARG A 159 -15.60 1.21 14.93
C ARG A 159 -16.83 0.56 14.33
N ILE A 160 -16.71 -0.72 14.00
CA ILE A 160 -17.83 -1.51 13.49
C ILE A 160 -18.04 -2.65 14.48
N GLU A 161 -19.17 -2.62 15.18
CA GLU A 161 -19.49 -3.64 16.18
C GLU A 161 -19.66 -5.01 15.52
N GLY A 162 -19.17 -6.06 16.20
CA GLY A 162 -19.29 -7.43 15.73
C GLY A 162 -18.38 -7.82 14.55
N VAL A 163 -17.48 -6.92 14.11
CA VAL A 163 -16.53 -7.20 13.01
C VAL A 163 -15.13 -7.42 13.56
N ASN A 164 -14.54 -8.58 13.23
CA ASN A 164 -13.14 -8.84 13.50
C ASN A 164 -12.27 -8.04 12.52
N HIS A 165 -11.53 -7.07 13.06
CA HIS A 165 -10.64 -6.24 12.26
C HIS A 165 -9.29 -6.94 11.99
N PRO A 166 -8.73 -6.75 10.78
CA PRO A 166 -7.41 -7.26 10.44
C PRO A 166 -6.33 -6.62 11.33
N ILE A 167 -5.18 -7.28 11.46
CA ILE A 167 -4.09 -6.91 12.36
C ILE A 167 -3.56 -5.48 12.14
N PHE A 168 -3.60 -4.98 10.90
CA PHE A 168 -3.20 -3.62 10.55
C PHE A 168 -4.25 -2.56 10.93
N TYR A 169 -5.45 -2.96 11.33
CA TYR A 169 -6.58 -2.09 11.67
C TYR A 169 -6.90 -2.14 13.18
N ARG A 170 -5.87 -1.95 14.01
CA ARG A 170 -5.89 -1.94 15.47
C ARG A 170 -5.03 -0.81 16.02
#